data_AF-A0AAW0AR35-F1
#
_entry.id   AF-A0AAW0AR35-F1
#
_cell.length_a   1.000
_cell.length_b   1.000
_cell.length_c   1.000
_cell.angle_alpha   90.00
_cell.angle_beta   90.00
_cell.angle_gamma   90.00
#
_symmetry.space_group_name_H-M   'P 1'
#
loop_
_entity.id
_entity.type
_entity.pdbx_description
1 polymer ?
#
loop_
_entity_poly.entity_id
_entity_poly.type
_entity_poly.pdbx_seq_one_letter_code
_entity_poly.pdbx_strand_id
1 'polypeptide(L)'
;MNALFTAEDHAFIRRENRRIDASGVEAEKTRKIVEFRQQTAEMNKEKAAAKAQQAADLLRANLLRPLVSLAEMEALTVAKIVDQLSAYRARGVPDILAMSKYKVKADKLAALRAAYHWYQSNMASAPPPTVPSSTVEPSVQIIDDWAADEDVEMDE
;
A
#
# COMPACT_ATOMS: atom_id res chain seq x y z
N MET A 1 0.94 -9.94 -52.57
CA MET A 1 1.87 -8.78 -52.50
C MET A 1 1.03 -7.52 -52.58
N ASN A 2 1.09 -6.64 -51.57
CA ASN A 2 0.35 -5.38 -51.60
C ASN A 2 0.89 -4.52 -52.76
N ALA A 3 0.03 -4.17 -53.71
CA ALA A 3 0.38 -3.50 -54.97
C ALA A 3 0.88 -2.05 -54.83
N LEU A 4 1.12 -1.58 -53.60
CA LEU A 4 1.49 -0.20 -53.27
C LEU A 4 3.00 0.01 -53.09
N PHE A 5 3.80 -1.05 -52.95
CA PHE A 5 5.25 -0.94 -52.75
C PHE A 5 6.02 -1.74 -53.79
N THR A 6 7.01 -1.10 -54.39
CA THR A 6 7.93 -1.70 -55.34
C THR A 6 9.11 -2.37 -54.61
N ALA A 7 9.84 -3.24 -55.31
CA ALA A 7 11.03 -3.87 -54.74
C ALA A 7 12.11 -2.84 -54.32
N GLU A 8 12.16 -1.69 -54.99
CA GLU A 8 13.07 -0.59 -54.66
C GLU A 8 12.69 0.09 -53.34
N ASP A 9 11.39 0.29 -53.08
CA ASP A 9 10.90 0.83 -51.81
C ASP A 9 11.30 -0.08 -50.64
N HIS A 10 11.17 -1.39 -50.80
CA HIS A 10 11.62 -2.36 -49.80
C HIS A 10 13.14 -2.36 -49.59
N ALA A 11 13.93 -2.07 -50.63
CA ALA A 11 15.38 -1.94 -50.49
C ALA A 11 15.77 -0.63 -49.78
N PHE A 12 15.06 0.45 -50.05
CA PHE A 12 15.22 1.74 -49.38
C PHE A 12 14.88 1.64 -47.89
N ILE A 13 13.71 1.08 -47.54
CA ILE A 13 13.30 0.88 -46.14
C ILE A 13 14.33 0.04 -45.37
N ARG A 14 14.82 -1.06 -45.94
CA ARG A 14 15.85 -1.89 -45.28
C ARG A 14 17.17 -1.15 -45.06
N ARG A 15 17.57 -0.29 -46.00
CA ARG A 15 18.78 0.53 -45.86
C ARG A 15 18.63 1.58 -44.78
N GLU A 16 17.48 2.25 -44.74
CA GLU A 16 17.22 3.30 -43.77
C GLU A 16 17.02 2.73 -42.36
N ASN A 17 16.35 1.58 -42.22
CA ASN A 17 16.28 0.87 -40.94
C ASN A 17 17.67 0.50 -40.42
N ARG A 18 18.55 -0.06 -41.25
CA ARG A 18 19.95 -0.35 -40.84
C ARG A 18 20.72 0.92 -40.44
N ARG A 19 20.44 2.04 -41.09
CA ARG A 19 21.04 3.34 -40.73
C ARG A 19 20.54 3.83 -39.38
N ILE A 20 19.25 3.68 -39.10
CA ILE A 20 18.63 4.01 -37.81
C ILE A 20 19.17 3.07 -36.72
N ASP A 21 19.27 1.78 -36.99
CA ASP A 21 19.84 0.80 -36.05
C ASP A 21 21.30 1.12 -35.72
N ALA A 22 22.10 1.44 -36.75
CA ALA A 22 23.50 1.85 -36.58
C ALA A 22 23.66 3.20 -35.87
N SER A 23 22.64 4.07 -35.90
CA SER A 23 22.68 5.36 -35.22
C SER A 23 22.61 5.25 -33.69
N GLY A 24 22.22 4.08 -33.15
CA GLY A 24 22.15 3.83 -31.71
C GLY A 24 21.05 4.62 -30.97
N VAL A 25 20.24 5.39 -31.68
CA VAL A 25 19.20 6.25 -31.08
C VAL A 25 18.18 5.44 -30.28
N GLU A 26 17.78 4.26 -30.77
CA GLU A 26 16.88 3.37 -30.04
C GLU A 26 17.56 2.77 -28.79
N ALA A 27 18.86 2.47 -28.86
CA ALA A 27 19.63 2.02 -27.69
C ALA A 27 19.73 3.12 -26.61
N GLU A 28 19.85 4.39 -27.00
CA GLU A 28 19.82 5.51 -26.05
C GLU A 28 18.44 5.75 -25.45
N LYS A 29 17.37 5.66 -26.26
CA LYS A 29 15.99 5.78 -25.78
C LYS A 29 15.65 4.69 -24.78
N THR A 30 15.97 3.44 -25.11
CA THR A 30 15.73 2.29 -24.22
C THR A 30 16.51 2.43 -22.92
N ARG A 31 17.79 2.85 -22.95
CA ARG A 31 18.56 3.17 -21.73
C ARG A 31 17.87 4.22 -20.87
N LYS A 32 17.45 5.34 -21.45
CA LYS A 32 16.74 6.41 -20.72
C LYS A 32 15.43 5.92 -20.11
N ILE A 33 14.68 5.08 -20.81
CA ILE A 33 13.44 4.47 -20.28
C ILE A 33 13.75 3.56 -19.09
N VAL A 34 14.79 2.72 -19.19
CA VAL A 34 15.21 1.83 -18.11
C VAL A 34 15.67 2.63 -16.89
N GLU A 35 16.52 3.64 -17.08
CA GLU A 35 16.99 4.52 -16.00
C GLU A 35 15.81 5.21 -15.30
N PHE A 36 14.86 5.76 -16.07
CA PHE A 36 13.66 6.39 -15.50
C PHE A 36 12.79 5.40 -14.71
N ARG A 37 12.63 4.18 -15.21
CA ARG A 37 11.89 3.12 -14.51
C ARG A 37 12.58 2.73 -13.21
N GLN A 38 13.91 2.61 -13.21
CA GLN A 38 14.69 2.31 -12.00
C GLN A 38 14.52 3.41 -10.96
N GLN A 39 14.69 4.68 -11.34
CA GLN A 39 14.49 5.82 -10.42
C GLN A 39 13.06 5.86 -9.85
N THR A 40 12.06 5.58 -10.69
CA THR A 40 10.66 5.54 -10.24
C THR A 40 10.42 4.39 -9.26
N ALA A 41 11.01 3.22 -9.51
CA ALA A 41 10.92 2.07 -8.63
C ALA A 41 11.57 2.35 -7.26
N GLU A 42 12.75 2.97 -7.24
CA GLU A 42 13.44 3.37 -6.02
C GLU A 42 12.62 4.39 -5.22
N MET A 43 12.13 5.45 -5.87
CA MET A 43 11.26 6.44 -5.23
C MET A 43 9.99 5.80 -4.65
N ASN A 44 9.41 4.82 -5.34
CA ASN A 44 8.23 4.11 -4.85
C ASN A 44 8.54 3.21 -3.65
N LYS A 45 9.71 2.54 -3.63
CA LYS A 45 10.19 1.76 -2.49
C LYS A 45 10.39 2.66 -1.26
N GLU A 46 11.03 3.81 -1.43
CA GLU A 46 11.22 4.78 -0.34
C GLU A 46 9.89 5.31 0.21
N LYS A 47 8.95 5.68 -0.69
CA LYS A 47 7.61 6.12 -0.27
C LYS A 47 6.84 5.02 0.46
N ALA A 48 6.96 3.77 0.01
CA ALA A 48 6.32 2.63 0.69
C ALA A 48 6.91 2.40 2.07
N ALA A 49 8.24 2.44 2.20
CA ALA A 49 8.93 2.31 3.49
C ALA A 49 8.55 3.44 4.45
N ALA A 50 8.52 4.69 3.99
CA ALA A 50 8.10 5.83 4.79
C ALA A 50 6.63 5.71 5.25
N LYS A 51 5.73 5.29 4.37
CA LYS A 51 4.32 5.04 4.74
C LYS A 51 4.20 3.91 5.77
N ALA A 52 4.99 2.86 5.65
CA ALA A 52 5.01 1.75 6.60
C ALA A 52 5.51 2.19 7.98
N GLN A 53 6.59 2.99 8.02
CA GLN A 53 7.10 3.57 9.27
C GLN A 53 6.05 4.48 9.93
N GLN A 54 5.45 5.39 9.17
CA GLN A 54 4.37 6.26 9.68
C GLN A 54 3.18 5.45 10.21
N ALA A 55 2.78 4.39 9.50
CA ALA A 55 1.72 3.51 9.97
C ALA A 55 2.09 2.80 11.28
N ALA A 56 3.33 2.31 11.41
CA ALA A 56 3.83 1.70 12.63
C ALA A 56 3.85 2.69 13.81
N ASP A 57 4.29 3.93 13.58
CA ASP A 57 4.32 4.96 14.61
C ASP A 57 2.92 5.39 15.05
N LEU A 58 1.97 5.50 14.12
CA LEU A 58 0.56 5.76 14.44
C LEU A 58 -0.05 4.61 15.25
N LEU A 59 0.27 3.35 14.92
CA LEU A 59 -0.17 2.20 15.71
C LEU A 59 0.40 2.26 17.13
N ARG A 60 1.69 2.53 17.29
CA ARG A 60 2.33 2.70 18.61
C ARG A 60 1.69 3.82 19.42
N ALA A 61 1.49 4.99 18.81
CA ALA A 61 0.85 6.13 19.45
C ALA A 61 -0.60 5.81 19.91
N ASN A 62 -1.34 5.05 19.09
CA ASN A 62 -2.70 4.63 19.43
C ASN A 62 -2.76 3.59 20.55
N LEU A 63 -1.76 2.70 20.65
CA LEU A 63 -1.67 1.74 21.75
C LEU A 63 -1.46 2.43 23.10
N LEU A 64 -0.58 3.44 23.16
CA LEU A 64 -0.25 4.19 24.38
C LEU A 64 -1.33 5.18 24.82
N ARG A 65 -2.31 5.47 23.97
CA ARG A 65 -3.34 6.50 24.22
C ARG A 65 -4.29 6.10 25.36
N PRO A 66 -4.59 6.98 26.32
CA PRO A 66 -5.60 6.70 27.34
C PRO A 66 -6.99 6.54 26.73
N LEU A 67 -7.73 5.52 27.19
CA LEU A 67 -9.11 5.29 26.81
C LEU A 67 -10.04 6.12 27.68
N VAL A 68 -11.04 6.73 27.05
CA VAL A 68 -12.00 7.60 27.73
C VAL A 68 -13.08 6.78 28.44
N SER A 69 -13.54 7.26 29.60
CA SER A 69 -14.59 6.60 30.40
C SER A 69 -15.98 6.77 29.76
N LEU A 70 -16.93 5.87 30.07
CA LEU A 70 -18.31 5.93 29.54
C LEU A 70 -19.01 7.28 29.79
N ALA A 71 -18.78 7.90 30.95
CA ALA A 71 -19.38 9.18 31.33
C ALA A 71 -18.93 10.34 30.43
N GLU A 72 -17.70 10.27 29.93
CA GLU A 72 -17.13 11.30 29.07
C GLU A 72 -17.46 11.09 27.59
N MET A 73 -18.00 9.93 27.21
CA MET A 73 -18.21 9.57 25.80
C MET A 73 -19.22 10.45 25.07
N GLU A 74 -20.27 10.91 25.75
CA GLU A 74 -21.33 11.71 25.15
C GLU A 74 -20.89 13.15 24.84
N ALA A 75 -19.97 13.67 25.65
CA ALA A 75 -19.40 15.01 25.51
C ALA A 75 -18.28 15.08 24.44
N LEU A 76 -17.83 13.94 23.90
CA LEU A 76 -16.74 13.93 22.91
C LEU A 76 -17.18 14.50 21.56
N THR A 77 -16.22 15.19 20.94
CA THR A 77 -16.32 15.60 19.54
C THR A 77 -16.18 14.38 18.62
N VAL A 78 -16.74 14.46 17.40
CA VAL A 78 -16.68 13.36 16.42
C VAL A 78 -15.23 12.95 16.13
N ALA A 79 -14.31 13.90 16.07
CA ALA A 79 -12.88 13.63 15.90
C ALA A 79 -12.33 12.75 17.03
N LYS A 80 -12.61 13.11 18.29
CA LYS A 80 -12.15 12.30 19.43
C LYS A 80 -12.80 10.91 19.48
N ILE A 81 -14.05 10.77 19.03
CA ILE A 81 -14.72 9.46 18.95
C ILE A 81 -14.02 8.55 17.92
N VAL A 82 -13.73 9.08 16.74
CA VAL A 82 -13.01 8.34 15.68
C VAL A 82 -11.62 7.92 16.18
N ASP A 83 -10.94 8.82 16.87
CA ASP A 83 -9.65 8.60 17.50
C ASP A 83 -9.67 7.51 18.59
N GLN A 84 -10.75 7.40 19.35
CA GLN A 84 -10.91 6.33 20.34
C GLN A 84 -11.21 4.99 19.66
N LEU A 85 -12.06 4.98 18.62
CA LEU A 85 -12.32 3.78 17.84
C LEU A 85 -11.06 3.25 17.14
N SER A 86 -10.19 4.13 16.63
CA SER A 86 -8.90 3.70 16.05
C SER A 86 -7.98 3.11 17.12
N ALA A 87 -7.97 3.67 18.34
CA ALA A 87 -7.23 3.12 19.48
C ALA A 87 -7.74 1.73 19.88
N TYR A 88 -9.06 1.52 19.96
CA TYR A 88 -9.62 0.18 20.23
C TYR A 88 -9.31 -0.82 19.11
N ARG A 89 -9.33 -0.38 17.85
CA ARG A 89 -8.95 -1.23 16.72
C ARG A 89 -7.47 -1.62 16.80
N ALA A 90 -6.59 -0.70 17.16
CA ALA A 90 -5.17 -0.98 17.37
C ALA A 90 -4.92 -1.98 18.52
N ARG A 91 -5.81 -2.02 19.52
CA ARG A 91 -5.77 -2.97 20.64
C ARG A 91 -6.41 -4.33 20.33
N GLY A 92 -6.90 -4.54 19.11
CA GLY A 92 -7.44 -5.83 18.68
C GLY A 92 -8.88 -6.09 19.11
N VAL A 93 -9.68 -5.05 19.41
CA VAL A 93 -11.12 -5.24 19.66
C VAL A 93 -11.80 -5.68 18.35
N PRO A 94 -12.40 -6.88 18.29
CA PRO A 94 -13.16 -7.35 17.14
C PRO A 94 -14.42 -6.51 16.92
N ASP A 95 -15.01 -6.56 15.73
CA ASP A 95 -16.22 -5.83 15.32
C ASP A 95 -16.13 -4.32 15.11
N ILE A 96 -14.94 -3.71 15.20
CA ILE A 96 -14.78 -2.30 14.79
C ILE A 96 -14.66 -2.21 13.26
N LEU A 97 -15.78 -1.90 12.61
CA LEU A 97 -15.84 -1.65 11.17
C LEU A 97 -14.96 -0.45 10.74
N ALA A 98 -14.65 -0.41 9.44
CA ALA A 98 -13.96 0.74 8.85
C ALA A 98 -14.76 2.04 9.05
N MET A 99 -14.07 3.16 9.28
CA MET A 99 -14.70 4.45 9.59
C MET A 99 -15.69 4.94 8.53
N SER A 100 -15.51 4.53 7.27
CA SER A 100 -16.42 4.82 6.16
C SER A 100 -17.81 4.22 6.33
N LYS A 101 -17.97 3.21 7.20
CA LYS A 101 -19.26 2.58 7.49
C LYS A 101 -20.09 3.38 8.49
N TYR A 102 -19.46 4.20 9.34
CA TYR A 102 -20.17 5.02 10.32
C TYR A 102 -20.43 6.42 9.78
N LYS A 103 -21.64 6.65 9.27
CA LYS A 103 -22.04 7.95 8.71
C LYS A 103 -22.45 8.95 9.81
N VAL A 104 -23.15 8.48 10.84
CA VAL A 104 -23.75 9.34 11.87
C VAL A 104 -22.96 9.26 13.19
N LYS A 105 -22.96 10.35 13.97
CA LYS A 105 -22.32 10.38 15.30
C LYS A 105 -22.89 9.31 16.24
N ALA A 106 -24.21 9.08 16.19
CA ALA A 106 -24.90 8.09 17.02
C ALA A 106 -24.35 6.68 16.79
N ASP A 107 -24.15 6.27 15.53
CA ASP A 107 -23.58 4.95 15.18
C ASP A 107 -22.17 4.79 15.72
N LYS A 108 -21.34 5.85 15.62
CA LYS A 108 -19.97 5.86 16.15
C LYS A 108 -19.96 5.71 17.67
N LEU A 109 -20.89 6.37 18.36
CA LEU A 109 -21.03 6.26 19.82
C LEU A 109 -21.50 4.87 20.23
N ALA A 110 -22.47 4.28 19.51
CA ALA A 110 -22.93 2.92 19.76
C ALA A 110 -21.79 1.90 19.58
N ALA A 111 -21.03 2.02 18.50
CA ALA A 111 -19.84 1.20 18.27
C ALA A 111 -18.76 1.40 19.35
N LEU A 112 -18.54 2.64 19.79
CA LEU A 112 -17.56 2.95 20.85
C LEU A 112 -17.97 2.33 22.19
N ARG A 113 -19.27 2.37 22.55
CA ARG A 113 -19.79 1.73 23.77
C ARG A 113 -19.65 0.21 23.70
N ALA A 114 -19.99 -0.40 22.57
CA ALA A 114 -19.83 -1.83 22.36
C ALA A 114 -18.35 -2.26 22.50
N ALA A 115 -17.44 -1.51 21.86
CA ALA A 115 -16.01 -1.74 21.97
C ALA A 115 -15.48 -1.60 23.41
N TYR A 116 -15.97 -0.60 24.15
CA TYR A 116 -15.61 -0.40 25.56
C TYR A 116 -16.04 -1.58 26.43
N HIS A 117 -17.28 -2.04 26.30
CA HIS A 117 -17.78 -3.17 27.07
C HIS A 117 -17.00 -4.46 26.79
N TRP A 118 -16.72 -4.75 25.51
CA TRP A 118 -15.88 -5.87 25.13
C TRP A 118 -14.47 -5.77 25.69
N TYR A 119 -13.87 -4.57 25.60
CA TYR A 119 -12.53 -4.34 26.12
C TYR A 119 -12.46 -4.51 27.64
N GLN A 120 -13.47 -4.05 28.37
CA GLN A 120 -13.54 -4.24 29.82
C GLN A 120 -13.73 -5.71 30.22
N SER A 121 -14.65 -6.43 29.56
CA SER A 121 -14.87 -7.85 29.84
C SER A 121 -13.61 -8.68 29.57
N ASN A 122 -12.86 -8.34 28.52
CA ASN A 122 -11.65 -9.07 28.15
C ASN A 122 -10.42 -8.63 28.93
N MET A 123 -10.29 -7.35 29.32
CA MET A 123 -9.22 -6.92 30.23
C MET A 123 -9.36 -7.49 31.63
N ALA A 124 -10.59 -7.69 32.12
CA ALA A 124 -10.81 -8.37 33.40
C ALA A 124 -10.37 -9.85 33.36
N SER A 125 -10.27 -10.44 32.17
CA SER A 125 -9.87 -11.84 31.96
C SER A 125 -8.43 -12.01 31.45
N ALA A 126 -7.76 -10.93 31.03
CA ALA A 126 -6.46 -11.03 30.37
C ALA A 126 -5.30 -10.84 31.38
N PRO A 127 -4.31 -11.74 31.44
CA PRO A 127 -3.07 -11.49 32.16
C PRO A 127 -2.35 -10.27 31.55
N PRO A 128 -1.54 -9.53 32.33
CA PRO A 128 -0.89 -8.30 31.88
C PRO A 128 -0.11 -8.55 30.57
N PRO A 129 -0.11 -7.57 29.65
CA PRO A 129 0.53 -7.74 28.35
C PRO A 129 2.01 -8.05 28.57
N THR A 130 2.38 -9.30 28.31
CA THR A 130 3.78 -9.70 28.20
C THR A 130 4.29 -9.02 26.94
N VAL A 131 5.02 -7.92 27.11
CA VAL A 131 5.65 -7.21 26.00
C VAL A 131 6.52 -8.24 25.27
N PRO A 132 6.21 -8.61 24.01
CA PRO A 132 7.08 -9.52 23.28
C PRO A 132 8.38 -8.78 23.01
N SER A 133 9.44 -9.19 23.72
CA SER A 133 10.82 -8.87 23.41
C SER A 133 11.16 -9.53 22.07
N SER A 134 10.64 -9.00 20.97
CA SER A 134 10.76 -9.58 19.65
C SER A 134 11.62 -8.68 18.77
N THR A 135 12.89 -9.07 18.69
CA THR A 135 13.81 -8.81 17.59
C THR A 135 13.21 -9.41 16.33
N VAL A 136 12.37 -8.66 15.61
CA VAL A 136 11.84 -9.07 14.30
C VAL A 136 12.81 -8.58 13.24
N GLU A 137 13.66 -9.48 12.75
CA GLU A 137 14.37 -9.27 11.49
C GLU A 137 13.36 -9.33 10.32
N PRO A 138 13.28 -8.31 9.46
CA PRO A 138 12.37 -8.34 8.32
C PRO A 138 12.93 -9.22 7.20
N SER A 139 12.49 -10.47 7.12
CA SER A 139 12.68 -11.30 5.93
C SER A 139 11.72 -10.85 4.84
N VAL A 140 12.18 -9.98 3.94
CA VAL A 140 11.46 -9.58 2.74
C VAL A 140 11.50 -10.73 1.73
N GLN A 141 10.37 -11.41 1.53
CA GLN A 141 10.20 -12.33 0.40
C GLN A 141 10.00 -11.48 -0.87
N ILE A 142 11.05 -11.40 -1.68
CA ILE A 142 10.99 -10.84 -3.03
C ILE A 142 10.25 -11.86 -3.90
N ILE A 143 9.03 -11.55 -4.32
CA ILE A 143 8.29 -12.32 -5.31
C ILE A 143 8.72 -11.80 -6.69
N ASP A 144 9.66 -12.49 -7.32
CA ASP A 144 10.11 -12.30 -8.71
C ASP A 144 9.14 -12.98 -9.69
N ASP A 145 7.88 -12.52 -9.75
CA ASP A 145 6.84 -13.21 -10.54
C ASP A 145 6.10 -12.29 -11.52
N TRP A 146 6.79 -11.29 -12.09
CA TRP A 146 6.16 -10.31 -13.00
C TRP A 146 6.88 -10.12 -14.34
N ALA A 147 7.75 -11.05 -14.73
CA ALA A 147 8.56 -10.95 -15.95
C ALA A 147 8.33 -12.05 -17.00
N ALA A 148 7.33 -12.93 -16.84
CA ALA A 148 7.22 -14.14 -17.69
C ALA A 148 6.22 -14.07 -18.85
N ASP A 149 5.27 -13.13 -18.90
CA ASP A 149 4.08 -13.31 -19.76
C ASP A 149 3.89 -12.32 -20.93
N GLU A 150 4.87 -11.46 -21.28
CA GLU A 150 4.68 -10.48 -22.38
C GLU A 150 5.41 -10.79 -23.71
N ASP A 151 6.00 -11.98 -23.89
CA ASP A 151 6.79 -12.31 -25.09
C ASP A 151 6.30 -13.53 -25.91
N VAL A 152 4.99 -13.86 -25.87
CA VAL A 152 4.42 -14.89 -26.76
C VAL A 152 3.19 -14.35 -27.48
N GLU A 153 3.40 -13.81 -28.69
CA GLU A 153 2.59 -14.06 -29.91
C GLU A 153 3.02 -13.06 -31.02
N MET A 154 4.12 -13.37 -31.70
CA MET A 154 4.31 -12.99 -33.10
C MET A 154 4.64 -14.27 -33.85
N ASP A 155 3.64 -14.82 -34.55
CA ASP A 155 3.72 -15.36 -35.91
C ASP A 155 2.53 -16.31 -36.18
N GLU A 156 1.56 -15.83 -36.96
CA GLU A 156 0.92 -16.57 -38.07
C GLU A 156 0.14 -15.61 -38.99
#